data_AF-A0A926ELW8-F1
#
_entry.id   AF-A0A926ELW8-F1
#
_cell.length_a   1.000
_cell.length_b   1.000
_cell.length_c   1.000
_cell.angle_alpha   90.00
_cell.angle_beta   90.00
_cell.angle_gamma   90.00
#
_symmetry.space_group_name_H-M   'P 1'
#
loop_
_entity.id
_entity.type
_entity.pdbx_description
1 polymer ?
#
loop_
_entity_poly.entity_id
_entity_poly.type
_entity_poly.pdbx_seq_one_letter_code
_entity_poly.pdbx_strand_id
1 'polypeptide(L)' 'MYLTELEWRGWHFSIEEDAQIFGKTKVIAERDDIEEIFYVAADYLSEELCEEWYEQYLYVYG' A
#
# COMPACT_ATOMS: atom_id res chain seq x y z
N MET A 1 -0.03 -6.47 -14.20
CA MET A 1 0.48 -7.45 -13.21
C MET A 1 0.94 -6.62 -12.02
N TYR A 2 0.93 -7.17 -10.80
CA TYR A 2 1.47 -6.46 -9.64
C TYR A 2 2.98 -6.70 -9.55
N LEU A 3 3.74 -5.65 -9.23
CA LEU A 3 5.18 -5.71 -9.03
C LEU A 3 5.51 -6.30 -7.65
N THR A 4 4.72 -5.92 -6.64
CA THR A 4 4.73 -6.53 -5.30
C THR A 4 3.31 -6.49 -4.70
N GLU A 5 2.93 -7.50 -3.93
CA GLU A 5 1.69 -7.54 -3.16
C GLU A 5 1.95 -8.07 -1.74
N LEU A 6 1.22 -7.56 -0.75
CA LEU A 6 1.33 -8.00 0.65
C LEU A 6 -0.01 -7.84 1.37
N GLU A 7 -0.45 -8.86 2.11
CA GLU A 7 -1.60 -8.77 3.01
C GLU A 7 -1.12 -8.51 4.44
N TRP A 8 -1.67 -7.48 5.09
CA TRP A 8 -1.30 -7.10 6.45
C TRP A 8 -2.48 -6.54 7.22
N ARG A 9 -2.75 -7.06 8.43
CA ARG A 9 -3.86 -6.62 9.31
C ARG A 9 -5.24 -6.57 8.62
N GLY A 10 -5.48 -7.44 7.65
CA GLY A 10 -6.73 -7.48 6.86
C GLY A 10 -6.81 -6.45 5.74
N TRP A 11 -5.73 -5.74 5.45
CA TRP A 11 -5.57 -4.89 4.28
C TRP A 11 -4.72 -5.57 3.22
N HIS A 12 -5.10 -5.43 1.97
CA HIS A 12 -4.34 -5.88 0.82
C HIS A 12 -3.57 -4.69 0.23
N PHE A 13 -2.24 -4.76 0.26
CA PHE A 13 -1.37 -3.74 -0.32
C PHE A 13 -0.82 -4.22 -1.65
N SER A 14 -0.85 -3.38 -2.67
CA SER A 14 -0.33 -3.71 -3.99
C SER A 14 0.39 -2.53 -4.65
N ILE A 15 1.44 -2.87 -5.40
CA ILE A 15 2.16 -1.95 -6.30
C ILE A 15 1.95 -2.45 -7.73
N GLU A 16 1.39 -1.62 -8.60
CA GLU A 16 1.23 -1.95 -10.02
C GLU A 16 2.55 -1.76 -10.79
N GLU A 17 2.79 -2.51 -11.87
CA GLU A 17 4.04 -2.37 -12.66
C GLU A 17 4.22 -0.97 -13.30
N ASP A 18 3.12 -0.27 -13.61
CA ASP A 18 3.13 1.09 -14.19
C ASP A 18 2.93 2.19 -13.12
N ALA A 19 3.14 1.86 -11.84
CA ALA A 19 2.83 2.73 -10.71
C ALA A 19 3.84 3.87 -10.46
N GLN A 20 4.87 4.02 -11.28
CA GLN A 20 5.88 5.06 -11.09
C GLN A 20 5.44 6.41 -11.67
N ILE A 21 5.13 7.36 -10.78
CA ILE A 21 4.78 8.73 -11.11
C ILE A 21 5.78 9.67 -10.45
N PHE A 22 6.53 10.44 -11.24
CA PHE A 22 7.53 11.41 -10.75
C PHE A 22 8.56 10.84 -9.75
N GLY A 23 9.00 9.60 -9.95
CA GLY A 23 9.97 8.94 -9.05
C GLY A 23 9.38 8.48 -7.71
N LYS A 24 8.05 8.47 -7.59
CA LYS A 24 7.33 7.82 -6.49
C LYS A 24 6.53 6.64 -7.03
N THR A 25 6.44 5.61 -6.22
CA THR A 25 5.65 4.41 -6.47
C THR A 25 4.28 4.58 -5.83
N LYS A 26 3.22 4.40 -6.62
CA LYS A 26 1.84 4.32 -6.14
C LYS A 26 1.63 2.96 -5.47
N VAL A 27 1.17 2.99 -4.22
CA VAL A 27 0.74 1.82 -3.45
C VAL A 27 -0.77 1.94 -3.27
N ILE A 28 -1.49 0.86 -3.52
CA ILE A 28 -2.93 0.76 -3.29
C ILE A 28 -3.11 -0.12 -2.05
N ALA A 29 -3.87 0.36 -1.07
CA ALA A 29 -4.30 -0.42 0.08
C ALA A 29 -5.81 -0.61 0.03
N GLU A 30 -6.26 -1.85 -0.03
CA GLU A 30 -7.67 -2.22 -0.20
C GLU A 30 -8.15 -3.05 0.99
N ARG A 31 -9.36 -2.78 1.47
CA ARG A 31 -10.07 -3.61 2.45
C ARG A 31 -11.57 -3.45 2.28
N ASP A 32 -12.25 -4.57 2.02
CA ASP A 32 -13.70 -4.58 1.76
C ASP A 32 -14.08 -3.59 0.64
N ASP A 33 -14.85 -2.54 0.94
CA ASP A 33 -15.24 -1.48 0.00
C ASP A 33 -14.35 -0.21 0.11
N ILE A 34 -13.24 -0.28 0.86
CA ILE A 34 -12.34 0.85 1.14
C ILE A 34 -11.06 0.69 0.31
N GLU A 35 -10.69 1.74 -0.40
CA GLU A 35 -9.44 1.86 -1.15
C GLU A 35 -8.73 3.15 -0.72
N GLU A 36 -7.46 3.03 -0.33
CA GLU A 36 -6.58 4.16 -0.01
C GLU A 36 -5.33 4.11 -0.89
N ILE A 37 -4.86 5.27 -1.34
CA ILE A 37 -3.71 5.37 -2.25
C ILE A 37 -2.57 6.13 -1.57
N PHE A 38 -1.40 5.50 -1.51
CA PHE A 38 -0.16 6.07 -0.98
C PHE A 38 0.86 6.28 -2.10
N TYR A 39 1.73 7.29 -1.93
CA TYR A 39 2.82 7.57 -2.87
C TYR A 39 4.14 7.61 -2.11
N VAL A 40 5.01 6.62 -2.36
CA VAL A 40 6.26 6.44 -1.62
C VAL A 40 7.47 6.40 -2.52
N ALA A 41 8.65 6.68 -1.96
CA ALA A 41 9.91 6.57 -2.69
C ALA A 41 10.43 5.12 -2.73
N ALA A 42 9.80 4.19 -2.01
CA ALA A 42 10.15 2.78 -2.01
C ALA A 42 9.63 2.08 -3.28
N ASP A 43 10.41 1.15 -3.79
CA ASP A 43 10.11 0.33 -4.97
C ASP A 43 9.53 -1.05 -4.62
N TYR A 44 9.36 -1.35 -3.32
CA TYR A 44 8.79 -2.61 -2.83
C TYR A 44 7.96 -2.42 -1.55
N LEU A 45 7.06 -3.36 -1.27
CA LEU A 45 6.31 -3.46 -0.02
C LEU A 45 7.08 -4.27 1.04
N SER A 46 7.01 -3.84 2.30
CA SER A 46 7.51 -4.56 3.47
C SER A 46 6.48 -4.53 4.59
N GLU A 47 6.53 -5.52 5.50
CA GLU A 47 5.64 -5.55 6.67
C GLU A 47 5.79 -4.30 7.54
N GLU A 48 7.01 -3.76 7.66
CA GLU A 48 7.28 -2.52 8.42
C GLU A 48 6.55 -1.31 7.79
N LEU A 49 6.64 -1.13 6.47
CA LEU A 49 5.92 -0.05 5.77
C LEU A 49 4.40 -0.22 5.88
N CYS A 50 3.91 -1.46 5.78
CA CYS A 50 2.50 -1.75 5.93
C CYS A 50 2.00 -1.49 7.36
N GLU A 51 2.77 -1.81 8.39
CA GLU A 51 2.43 -1.46 9.79
C GLU A 51 2.45 0.06 9.99
N GLU A 52 3.44 0.79 9.43
CA GLU A 52 3.46 2.26 9.51
C GLU A 52 2.21 2.90 8.89
N TRP A 53 1.78 2.47 7.69
CA TRP A 53 0.55 3.00 7.09
C TRP A 53 -0.69 2.59 7.85
N TYR A 54 -0.69 1.37 8.40
CA TYR A 54 -1.77 0.92 9.26
C TYR A 54 -1.92 1.82 10.48
N GLU A 55 -0.85 2.03 11.24
CA GLU A 55 -0.87 2.85 12.46
C GLU A 55 -1.14 4.34 12.20
N GLN A 56 -0.73 4.87 11.04
CA GLN A 56 -0.90 6.29 10.74
C GLN A 56 -2.24 6.63 10.08
N TYR A 57 -2.74 5.75 9.22
CA TYR A 57 -3.86 6.07 8.32
C TYR A 57 -4.99 5.05 8.38
N LEU A 58 -4.68 3.74 8.41
CA LEU A 58 -5.70 2.72 8.17
C LEU A 58 -6.37 2.19 9.44
N TYR A 59 -5.78 2.39 10.62
CA TYR A 59 -6.32 1.91 11.90
C TYR A 59 -7.69 2.52 12.23
N VAL A 60 -8.02 3.69 11.69
CA VAL A 60 -9.31 4.37 11.90
C VAL A 60 -10.49 3.64 11.26
N TYR A 61 -10.21 2.75 10.30
CA TYR A 61 -11.19 1.91 9.64
C TYR A 61 -11.28 0.50 10.28
N GLY A 62 -10.57 0.28 11.40
CA GLY A 62 -10.48 -0.98 12.15
C GLY A 62 -11.52 -1.15 13.24
#